data_AF-A0A178Z9F7-F1
#
_entry.id   AF-A0A178Z9F7-F1
#
_cell.length_a   1.000
_cell.length_b   1.000
_cell.length_c   1.000
_cell.angle_alpha   90.00
_cell.angle_beta   90.00
_cell.angle_gamma   90.00
#
_symmetry.space_group_name_H-M   'P 1'
#
loop_
_entity.id
_entity.type
_entity.pdbx_description
1 polymer ?
#
loop_
_entity_poly.entity_id
_entity_poly.type
_entity_poly.pdbx_seq_one_letter_code
_entity_poly.pdbx_strand_id
1 'polypeptide(L)'
;MKLFRVALATLGLVCYCFAADQDILTILGQQSGISTFVGLLEQFTDLVNILNQGTFSVLIPNDKALAAFGEENPDLTNNTDAVRALLEYHIANGTHPSVSFGLQPQFAPTLLTNSNYTNVTGGQVVELTSSNNQPTIVSGVKAESHVVEADIFYLGGLIHIIDSVLTIPISFPATVTKTGLTDLVAIMSIGGFLNPSSPAVNIVNSLSDLTIFAPNSTQYSAGYTGWNGLSQTDLYSILEYSVSQGPVIYSSDFKNGTKIPTLDRISATMTELDGQFYVDTSLIKTRDYLTSNGVLQILDSPLNPNTTGQQPFTTPAPSSSSRSKGLSTAAGAGIGIGIGAIVLGGALITALYIRTKRRRQLIRLAEGNTGDPPPRYELDTKALDASGARGMNAPHTQVFEIHAPPKPPSPLEIDGIERSRISVTIEGTPPRHLGFQARY
;
A
#
# COMPACT_ATOMS: atom_id res chain seq x y z
N MET A 1 -14.83 -38.37 -27.40
CA MET A 1 -14.94 -36.90 -27.15
C MET A 1 -14.60 -36.45 -25.71
N LYS A 2 -14.15 -37.31 -24.77
CA LYS A 2 -13.71 -36.87 -23.43
C LYS A 2 -12.20 -36.69 -23.26
N LEU A 3 -11.39 -37.28 -24.14
CA LEU A 3 -9.91 -37.14 -24.12
C LEU A 3 -9.40 -35.81 -24.70
N PHE A 4 -10.21 -35.11 -25.51
CA PHE A 4 -9.83 -33.82 -26.11
C PHE A 4 -9.98 -32.63 -25.16
N ARG A 5 -10.74 -32.76 -24.05
CA ARG A 5 -10.95 -31.69 -23.08
C ARG A 5 -9.88 -31.63 -21.98
N VAL A 6 -9.22 -32.75 -21.69
CA VAL A 6 -8.10 -32.79 -20.74
C VAL A 6 -6.81 -32.22 -21.38
N ALA A 7 -6.61 -32.47 -22.67
CA ALA A 7 -5.48 -31.91 -23.42
C ALA A 7 -5.52 -30.37 -23.53
N LEU A 8 -6.72 -29.77 -23.62
CA LEU A 8 -6.87 -28.30 -23.65
C LEU A 8 -6.57 -27.63 -22.30
N ALA A 9 -6.88 -28.31 -21.18
CA ALA A 9 -6.57 -27.81 -19.85
C ALA A 9 -5.06 -27.93 -19.52
N THR A 10 -4.38 -28.95 -20.05
CA THR A 10 -2.93 -29.10 -19.90
C THR A 10 -2.13 -28.20 -20.86
N LEU A 11 -2.66 -27.84 -22.04
CA LEU A 11 -2.03 -26.84 -22.91
C LEU A 11 -2.16 -25.41 -22.34
N GLY A 12 -3.26 -25.10 -21.65
CA GLY A 12 -3.40 -23.84 -20.93
C GLY A 12 -2.37 -23.70 -19.80
N LEU A 13 -2.18 -24.76 -19.00
CA LEU A 13 -1.24 -24.71 -17.86
C LEU A 13 0.24 -24.61 -18.29
N VAL A 14 0.62 -25.14 -19.45
CA VAL A 14 2.00 -25.02 -19.97
C VAL A 14 2.28 -23.64 -20.56
N CYS A 15 1.28 -22.95 -21.12
CA CYS A 15 1.42 -21.56 -21.57
C CYS A 15 1.56 -20.55 -20.40
N TYR A 16 0.89 -20.78 -19.27
CA TYR A 16 1.01 -19.89 -18.10
C TYR A 16 2.42 -19.88 -17.48
N CYS A 17 3.17 -20.99 -17.60
CA CYS A 17 4.55 -21.05 -17.10
C CYS A 17 5.53 -20.21 -17.92
N PHE A 18 5.27 -19.98 -19.22
CA PHE A 18 6.12 -19.14 -20.08
C PHE A 18 5.78 -17.65 -20.01
N ALA A 19 4.53 -17.29 -19.68
CA ALA A 19 4.12 -15.89 -19.53
C ALA A 19 4.80 -15.18 -18.35
N ALA A 20 5.08 -15.90 -17.26
CA ALA A 20 5.66 -15.31 -16.04
C ALA A 20 7.13 -14.83 -16.17
N ASP A 21 7.83 -15.19 -17.25
CA ASP A 21 9.20 -14.75 -17.55
C ASP A 21 9.26 -13.60 -18.59
N GLN A 22 8.12 -13.19 -19.16
CA GLN A 22 8.06 -12.12 -20.16
C GLN A 22 7.95 -10.75 -19.49
N ASP A 23 8.57 -9.73 -20.11
CA ASP A 23 8.43 -8.34 -19.67
C ASP A 23 6.98 -7.85 -19.76
N ILE A 24 6.69 -6.76 -19.05
CA ILE A 24 5.33 -6.23 -18.94
C ILE A 24 4.73 -5.87 -20.31
N LEU A 25 5.48 -5.19 -21.19
CA LEU A 25 4.93 -4.74 -22.48
C LEU A 25 4.61 -5.92 -23.39
N THR A 26 5.42 -6.98 -23.34
CA THR A 26 5.16 -8.22 -24.08
C THR A 26 3.86 -8.89 -23.63
N ILE A 27 3.59 -8.93 -22.32
CA ILE A 27 2.33 -9.49 -21.79
C ILE A 27 1.14 -8.59 -22.09
N LEU A 28 1.30 -7.27 -21.96
CA LEU A 28 0.23 -6.32 -22.26
C LEU A 28 -0.15 -6.32 -23.75
N GLY A 29 0.83 -6.48 -24.65
CA GLY A 29 0.58 -6.60 -26.09
C GLY A 29 -0.21 -7.85 -26.51
N GLN A 30 -0.37 -8.83 -25.61
CA GLN A 30 -1.18 -10.02 -25.84
C GLN A 30 -2.64 -9.84 -25.38
N GLN A 31 -2.93 -8.78 -24.62
CA GLN A 31 -4.26 -8.51 -24.09
C GLN A 31 -5.06 -7.60 -25.02
N SER A 32 -6.35 -7.87 -25.15
CA SER A 32 -7.28 -7.02 -25.91
C SER A 32 -7.99 -6.02 -25.01
N GLY A 33 -8.28 -4.82 -25.51
CA GLY A 33 -9.11 -3.84 -24.81
C GLY A 33 -8.40 -3.09 -23.68
N ILE A 34 -7.06 -3.05 -23.68
CA ILE A 34 -6.23 -2.22 -22.78
C ILE A 34 -5.21 -1.36 -23.55
N SER A 35 -5.41 -1.21 -24.86
CA SER A 35 -4.45 -0.58 -25.77
C SER A 35 -4.14 0.88 -25.42
N THR A 36 -5.12 1.60 -24.87
CA THR A 36 -4.98 3.00 -24.47
C THR A 36 -4.08 3.11 -23.25
N PHE A 37 -4.23 2.22 -22.26
CA PHE A 37 -3.34 2.18 -21.11
C PHE A 37 -1.90 1.85 -21.51
N VAL A 38 -1.71 0.87 -22.41
CA VAL A 38 -0.39 0.51 -22.93
C VAL A 38 0.29 1.70 -23.59
N GLY A 39 -0.44 2.42 -24.46
CA GLY A 39 0.09 3.62 -25.11
C GLY A 39 0.43 4.76 -24.13
N LEU A 40 -0.24 4.86 -22.98
CA LEU A 40 0.15 5.79 -21.91
C LEU A 40 1.41 5.32 -21.19
N LEU A 41 1.49 4.02 -20.85
CA LEU A 41 2.63 3.45 -20.14
C LEU A 41 3.93 3.52 -20.95
N GLU A 42 3.86 3.30 -22.26
CA GLU A 42 5.01 3.36 -23.18
C GLU A 42 5.67 4.75 -23.23
N GLN A 43 4.93 5.82 -22.89
CA GLN A 43 5.48 7.17 -22.80
C GLN A 43 6.43 7.34 -21.60
N PHE A 44 6.34 6.47 -20.60
CA PHE A 44 7.13 6.50 -19.36
C PHE A 44 8.05 5.28 -19.27
N THR A 45 9.12 5.29 -20.08
CA THR A 45 10.09 4.18 -20.13
C THR A 45 10.73 3.86 -18.79
N ASP A 46 10.89 4.84 -17.91
CA ASP A 46 11.39 4.64 -16.55
C ASP A 46 10.39 3.83 -15.69
N LEU A 47 9.09 4.07 -15.84
CA LEU A 47 8.05 3.31 -15.15
C LEU A 47 7.99 1.86 -15.64
N VAL A 48 8.13 1.63 -16.96
CA VAL A 48 8.27 0.28 -17.53
C VAL A 48 9.48 -0.45 -16.94
N ASN A 49 10.62 0.23 -16.81
CA ASN A 49 11.82 -0.34 -16.21
C ASN A 49 11.61 -0.71 -14.74
N ILE A 50 10.97 0.16 -13.96
CA ILE A 50 10.60 -0.12 -12.56
C ILE A 50 9.73 -1.37 -12.50
N LEU A 51 8.66 -1.42 -13.31
CA LEU A 51 7.71 -2.52 -13.33
C LEU A 51 8.34 -3.88 -13.64
N ASN A 52 9.35 -3.93 -14.51
CA ASN A 52 10.06 -5.16 -14.86
C ASN A 52 11.06 -5.63 -13.81
N GLN A 53 11.55 -4.74 -12.94
CA GLN A 53 12.59 -5.05 -11.93
C GLN A 53 12.00 -5.36 -10.54
N GLY A 54 10.86 -4.74 -10.20
CA GLY A 54 10.25 -4.87 -8.89
C GLY A 54 9.23 -6.00 -8.76
N THR A 55 8.33 -5.83 -7.77
CA THR A 55 7.19 -6.71 -7.53
C THR A 55 5.95 -5.85 -7.36
N PHE A 56 5.02 -5.93 -8.30
CA PHE A 56 3.85 -5.05 -8.35
C PHE A 56 2.57 -5.80 -8.72
N SER A 57 1.45 -5.15 -8.41
CA SER A 57 0.13 -5.47 -8.93
C SER A 57 -0.32 -4.26 -9.75
N VAL A 58 -0.33 -4.43 -11.07
CA VAL A 58 -0.69 -3.36 -12.01
C VAL A 58 -2.18 -3.45 -12.27
N LEU A 59 -2.90 -2.39 -11.93
CA LEU A 59 -4.35 -2.26 -12.04
C LEU A 59 -4.66 -1.51 -13.33
N ILE A 60 -5.12 -2.21 -14.36
CA ILE A 60 -5.21 -1.64 -15.72
C ILE A 60 -6.66 -1.37 -16.07
N PRO A 61 -7.10 -0.10 -16.14
CA PRO A 61 -8.43 0.23 -16.62
C PRO A 61 -8.54 -0.17 -18.09
N ASN A 62 -9.63 -0.85 -18.45
CA ASN A 62 -9.90 -1.18 -19.84
C ASN A 62 -10.15 0.08 -20.70
N ASP A 63 -10.08 -0.06 -22.02
CA ASP A 63 -10.19 1.04 -22.97
C ASP A 63 -11.54 1.78 -22.85
N LYS A 64 -12.61 1.07 -22.47
CA LYS A 64 -13.93 1.69 -22.21
C LYS A 64 -13.88 2.61 -20.98
N ALA A 65 -13.22 2.16 -19.91
CA ALA A 65 -13.04 2.92 -18.68
C ALA A 65 -12.21 4.19 -18.93
N LEU A 66 -11.09 4.06 -19.67
CA LEU A 66 -10.24 5.20 -20.03
C LEU A 66 -10.96 6.19 -20.96
N ALA A 67 -11.76 5.71 -21.91
CA ALA A 67 -12.56 6.58 -22.77
C ALA A 67 -13.56 7.41 -21.94
N ALA A 68 -14.35 6.76 -21.07
CA ALA A 68 -15.30 7.44 -20.20
C ALA A 68 -14.61 8.45 -19.27
N PHE A 69 -13.48 8.06 -18.67
CA PHE A 69 -12.70 8.94 -17.82
C PHE A 69 -12.13 10.15 -18.59
N GLY A 70 -11.70 9.97 -19.84
CA GLY A 70 -11.21 11.04 -20.69
C GLY A 70 -12.27 12.06 -21.07
N GLU A 71 -13.52 11.64 -21.27
CA GLU A 71 -14.66 12.54 -21.50
C GLU A 71 -14.96 13.42 -20.28
N GLU A 72 -14.83 12.86 -19.07
CA GLU A 72 -15.03 13.59 -17.82
C GLU A 72 -13.85 14.51 -17.46
N ASN A 73 -12.65 14.23 -17.99
CA ASN A 73 -11.41 14.92 -17.65
C ASN A 73 -10.61 15.32 -18.92
N PRO A 74 -11.17 16.20 -19.78
CA PRO A 74 -10.61 16.52 -21.09
C PRO A 74 -9.22 17.19 -21.00
N ASP A 75 -8.91 17.84 -19.88
CA ASP A 75 -7.63 18.53 -19.68
C ASP A 75 -6.50 17.58 -19.23
N LEU A 76 -6.81 16.34 -18.80
CA LEU A 76 -5.79 15.43 -18.25
C LEU A 76 -4.74 15.08 -19.30
N THR A 77 -5.13 14.88 -20.55
CA THR A 77 -4.21 14.46 -21.63
C THR A 77 -3.13 15.48 -21.95
N ASN A 78 -3.33 16.74 -21.54
CA ASN A 78 -2.34 17.82 -21.71
C ASN A 78 -1.43 17.99 -20.50
N ASN A 79 -1.64 17.23 -19.43
CA ASN A 79 -0.89 17.31 -18.19
C ASN A 79 -0.10 16.02 -17.96
N THR A 80 1.13 15.98 -18.47
CA THR A 80 2.02 14.82 -18.35
C THR A 80 2.26 14.41 -16.89
N ASP A 81 2.35 15.36 -15.97
CA ASP A 81 2.53 15.07 -14.54
C ASP A 81 1.30 14.39 -13.94
N ALA A 82 0.10 14.79 -14.36
CA ALA A 82 -1.14 14.18 -13.91
C ALA A 82 -1.37 12.79 -14.52
N VAL A 83 -1.03 12.60 -15.81
CA VAL A 83 -1.04 11.28 -16.45
C VAL A 83 -0.06 10.35 -15.73
N ARG A 84 1.15 10.82 -15.43
CA ARG A 84 2.13 10.03 -14.69
C ARG A 84 1.62 9.66 -13.30
N ALA A 85 1.08 10.63 -12.56
CA ALA A 85 0.51 10.38 -11.22
C ALA A 85 -0.63 9.36 -11.27
N LEU A 86 -1.46 9.41 -12.32
CA LEU A 86 -2.52 8.44 -12.55
C LEU A 86 -1.94 7.03 -12.76
N LEU A 87 -0.93 6.88 -13.62
CA LEU A 87 -0.27 5.59 -13.86
C LEU A 87 0.38 5.04 -12.58
N GLU A 88 1.09 5.89 -11.84
CA GLU A 88 1.72 5.52 -10.57
C GLU A 88 0.68 5.07 -9.52
N TYR A 89 -0.51 5.68 -9.50
CA TYR A 89 -1.61 5.29 -8.62
C TYR A 89 -2.24 3.95 -9.00
N HIS A 90 -2.17 3.57 -10.28
CA HIS A 90 -2.61 2.26 -10.76
C HIS A 90 -1.60 1.14 -10.53
N ILE A 91 -0.44 1.42 -9.91
CA ILE A 91 0.59 0.42 -9.65
C ILE A 91 0.73 0.24 -8.15
N ALA A 92 0.19 -0.85 -7.62
CA ALA A 92 0.31 -1.21 -6.22
C ALA A 92 1.61 -1.98 -5.95
N ASN A 93 2.31 -1.63 -4.87
CA ASN A 93 3.51 -2.30 -4.39
C ASN A 93 3.19 -3.71 -3.89
N GLY A 94 3.98 -4.70 -4.32
CA GLY A 94 3.81 -6.10 -3.97
C GLY A 94 2.87 -6.85 -4.92
N THR A 95 2.83 -8.18 -4.77
CA THR A 95 1.94 -9.05 -5.54
C THR A 95 0.71 -9.37 -4.71
N HIS A 96 -0.46 -8.93 -5.17
CA HIS A 96 -1.76 -9.10 -4.52
C HIS A 96 -2.66 -9.95 -5.42
N PRO A 97 -2.69 -11.27 -5.24
CA PRO A 97 -3.57 -12.14 -6.01
C PRO A 97 -5.03 -11.82 -5.72
N SER A 98 -5.93 -11.94 -6.70
CA SER A 98 -7.35 -11.62 -6.50
C SER A 98 -8.01 -12.47 -5.40
N VAL A 99 -7.50 -13.68 -5.17
CA VAL A 99 -7.95 -14.56 -4.07
C VAL A 99 -7.66 -14.01 -2.67
N SER A 100 -6.75 -13.05 -2.51
CA SER A 100 -6.53 -12.37 -1.22
C SER A 100 -7.52 -11.25 -0.95
N PHE A 101 -8.33 -10.86 -1.94
CA PHE A 101 -9.29 -9.78 -1.81
C PHE A 101 -10.51 -10.34 -1.08
N GLY A 102 -10.59 -10.07 0.22
CA GLY A 102 -11.59 -10.65 1.11
C GLY A 102 -12.53 -9.61 1.71
N LEU A 103 -13.34 -10.06 2.67
CA LEU A 103 -14.20 -9.18 3.47
C LEU A 103 -13.40 -8.25 4.39
N GLN A 104 -12.20 -8.68 4.77
CA GLN A 104 -11.24 -7.80 5.43
C GLN A 104 -10.46 -7.06 4.35
N PRO A 105 -10.60 -5.73 4.22
CA PRO A 105 -9.87 -4.97 3.23
C PRO A 105 -8.37 -5.01 3.50
N GLN A 106 -7.59 -4.90 2.44
CA GLN A 106 -6.14 -4.74 2.45
C GLN A 106 -5.77 -3.40 1.81
N PHE A 107 -4.95 -2.60 2.49
CA PHE A 107 -4.48 -1.33 1.95
C PHE A 107 -3.10 -1.50 1.35
N ALA A 108 -2.99 -1.32 0.04
CA ALA A 108 -1.75 -1.48 -0.70
C ALA A 108 -1.17 -0.10 -1.09
N PRO A 109 0.04 0.25 -0.64
CA PRO A 109 0.73 1.45 -1.12
C PRO A 109 0.98 1.36 -2.62
N THR A 110 0.79 2.47 -3.32
CA THR A 110 1.02 2.60 -4.75
C THR A 110 2.38 3.23 -5.04
N LEU A 111 2.74 3.37 -6.32
CA LEU A 111 3.92 4.14 -6.71
C LEU A 111 3.69 5.66 -6.66
N LEU A 112 2.45 6.13 -6.43
CA LEU A 112 2.15 7.54 -6.34
C LEU A 112 2.71 8.13 -5.04
N THR A 113 3.85 8.82 -5.13
CA THR A 113 4.51 9.49 -3.98
C THR A 113 4.68 11.00 -4.18
N ASN A 114 4.23 11.55 -5.31
CA ASN A 114 4.38 12.96 -5.63
C ASN A 114 3.53 13.84 -4.68
N SER A 115 4.18 14.80 -4.01
CA SER A 115 3.55 15.66 -2.99
C SER A 115 2.44 16.57 -3.51
N ASN A 116 2.35 16.77 -4.83
CA ASN A 116 1.22 17.48 -5.45
C ASN A 116 -0.09 16.69 -5.39
N TYR A 117 -0.01 15.37 -5.23
CA TYR A 117 -1.16 14.45 -5.25
C TYR A 117 -1.36 13.70 -3.94
N THR A 118 -0.30 13.46 -3.17
CA THR A 118 -0.38 12.77 -1.88
C THR A 118 0.59 13.31 -0.85
N ASN A 119 0.16 13.33 0.41
CA ASN A 119 0.96 13.65 1.58
C ASN A 119 0.81 12.51 2.61
N VAL A 120 0.88 11.27 2.11
CA VAL A 120 0.94 10.05 2.92
C VAL A 120 2.35 9.47 2.82
N THR A 121 2.97 9.21 3.95
CA THR A 121 4.29 8.62 4.08
C THR A 121 4.29 7.23 3.43
N GLY A 122 5.20 7.04 2.48
CA GLY A 122 5.28 5.80 1.70
C GLY A 122 4.39 5.79 0.44
N GLY A 123 3.65 6.87 0.18
CA GLY A 123 2.81 7.04 -1.01
C GLY A 123 1.34 6.80 -0.73
N GLN A 124 0.53 7.13 -1.74
CA GLN A 124 -0.92 6.95 -1.68
C GLN A 124 -1.30 5.47 -1.73
N VAL A 125 -2.43 5.09 -1.13
CA VAL A 125 -2.88 3.69 -1.08
C VAL A 125 -4.12 3.45 -1.93
N VAL A 126 -4.35 2.18 -2.27
CA VAL A 126 -5.64 1.65 -2.75
C VAL A 126 -6.16 0.61 -1.75
N GLU A 127 -7.46 0.54 -1.60
CA GLU A 127 -8.13 -0.50 -0.82
C GLU A 127 -8.46 -1.69 -1.73
N LEU A 128 -7.95 -2.87 -1.41
CA LEU A 128 -8.23 -4.14 -2.08
C LEU A 128 -9.22 -4.92 -1.22
N THR A 129 -10.42 -5.18 -1.75
CA THR A 129 -11.52 -5.76 -0.97
C THR A 129 -12.41 -6.64 -1.85
N SER A 130 -13.40 -7.29 -1.25
CA SER A 130 -14.46 -7.96 -1.99
C SER A 130 -15.80 -7.25 -1.81
N SER A 131 -16.37 -6.77 -2.91
CA SER A 131 -17.73 -6.22 -2.97
C SER A 131 -18.62 -7.20 -3.75
N ASN A 132 -19.76 -7.60 -3.19
CA ASN A 132 -20.70 -8.55 -3.81
C ASN A 132 -20.04 -9.86 -4.30
N ASN A 133 -19.09 -10.40 -3.53
CA ASN A 133 -18.26 -11.57 -3.87
C ASN A 133 -17.42 -11.42 -5.15
N GLN A 134 -17.13 -10.19 -5.57
CA GLN A 134 -16.20 -9.89 -6.65
C GLN A 134 -14.98 -9.15 -6.09
N PRO A 135 -13.77 -9.39 -6.62
CA PRO A 135 -12.60 -8.58 -6.28
C PRO A 135 -12.82 -7.14 -6.74
N THR A 136 -12.68 -6.20 -5.81
CA THR A 136 -12.94 -4.77 -6.02
C THR A 136 -11.79 -3.95 -5.47
N ILE A 137 -11.40 -2.92 -6.22
CA ILE A 137 -10.47 -1.89 -5.78
C ILE A 137 -11.28 -0.67 -5.41
N VAL A 138 -11.12 -0.18 -4.19
CA VAL A 138 -11.72 1.09 -3.74
C VAL A 138 -10.62 2.15 -3.67
N SER A 139 -10.90 3.30 -4.28
CA SER A 139 -9.96 4.42 -4.40
C SER A 139 -10.52 5.71 -3.78
N GLY A 140 -9.94 6.87 -4.10
CA GLY A 140 -10.39 8.17 -3.61
C GLY A 140 -11.91 8.36 -3.74
N VAL A 141 -12.48 9.13 -2.81
CA VAL A 141 -13.95 9.35 -2.68
C VAL A 141 -14.78 8.06 -2.57
N LYS A 142 -14.17 6.94 -2.16
CA LYS A 142 -14.76 5.58 -2.15
C LYS A 142 -15.29 5.14 -3.52
N ALA A 143 -14.64 5.55 -4.60
CA ALA A 143 -14.94 5.04 -5.94
C ALA A 143 -14.52 3.57 -6.05
N GLU A 144 -15.47 2.69 -6.41
CA GLU A 144 -15.24 1.26 -6.64
C GLU A 144 -14.87 0.98 -8.10
N SER A 145 -13.89 0.11 -8.31
CA SER A 145 -13.49 -0.42 -9.62
C SER A 145 -13.42 -1.94 -9.52
N HIS A 146 -14.18 -2.64 -10.37
CA HIS A 146 -14.27 -4.10 -10.31
C HIS A 146 -13.22 -4.74 -11.20
N VAL A 147 -12.67 -5.86 -10.73
CA VAL A 147 -11.73 -6.64 -11.54
C VAL A 147 -12.50 -7.42 -12.61
N VAL A 148 -12.20 -7.13 -13.87
CA VAL A 148 -12.76 -7.80 -15.06
C VAL A 148 -11.98 -9.06 -15.39
N GLU A 149 -10.65 -8.97 -15.34
CA GLU A 149 -9.74 -10.08 -15.55
C GLU A 149 -8.60 -9.98 -14.55
N ALA A 150 -8.32 -11.08 -13.85
CA ALA A 150 -7.43 -11.07 -12.71
C ALA A 150 -6.22 -11.97 -12.91
N ASP A 151 -5.18 -11.73 -12.11
CA ASP A 151 -4.05 -12.63 -11.91
C ASP A 151 -3.28 -12.97 -13.20
N ILE A 152 -3.14 -12.00 -14.12
CA ILE A 152 -2.30 -12.15 -15.31
C ILE A 152 -0.84 -11.97 -14.90
N PHE A 153 -0.02 -12.99 -15.13
CA PHE A 153 1.39 -12.99 -14.71
C PHE A 153 2.29 -12.26 -15.72
N TYR A 154 3.24 -11.51 -15.20
CA TYR A 154 4.40 -11.00 -15.94
C TYR A 154 5.65 -11.04 -15.05
N LEU A 155 6.83 -10.74 -15.62
CA LEU A 155 8.12 -10.82 -14.92
C LEU A 155 8.11 -10.11 -13.55
N GLY A 156 7.46 -8.96 -13.48
CA GLY A 156 7.41 -8.09 -12.31
C GLY A 156 6.22 -8.28 -11.37
N GLY A 157 5.33 -9.25 -11.59
CA GLY A 157 4.23 -9.53 -10.67
C GLY A 157 2.93 -9.91 -11.35
N LEU A 158 1.85 -9.20 -10.99
CA LEU A 158 0.49 -9.46 -11.44
C LEU A 158 -0.11 -8.25 -12.16
N ILE A 159 -0.97 -8.51 -13.12
CA ILE A 159 -1.82 -7.54 -13.78
C ILE A 159 -3.28 -7.92 -13.48
N HIS A 160 -4.08 -6.93 -13.12
CA HIS A 160 -5.53 -7.02 -12.98
C HIS A 160 -6.16 -5.98 -13.89
N ILE A 161 -6.99 -6.41 -14.83
CA ILE A 161 -7.78 -5.52 -15.68
C ILE A 161 -9.04 -5.11 -14.91
N ILE A 162 -9.31 -3.80 -14.84
CA ILE A 162 -10.41 -3.22 -14.07
C ILE A 162 -11.38 -2.44 -14.96
N ASP A 163 -12.62 -2.27 -14.50
CA ASP A 163 -13.70 -1.65 -15.28
C ASP A 163 -13.80 -0.13 -15.16
N SER A 164 -13.02 0.48 -14.27
CA SER A 164 -13.04 1.91 -13.97
C SER A 164 -11.63 2.44 -13.68
N VAL A 165 -11.34 3.68 -14.08
CA VAL A 165 -10.09 4.36 -13.72
C VAL A 165 -10.11 4.70 -12.24
N LEU A 166 -9.02 4.38 -11.52
CA LEU A 166 -8.91 4.68 -10.08
C LEU A 166 -8.88 6.19 -9.85
N THR A 167 -9.66 6.64 -8.86
CA THR A 167 -9.75 8.05 -8.51
C THR A 167 -8.62 8.40 -7.53
N ILE A 168 -7.69 9.26 -7.93
CA ILE A 168 -6.66 9.77 -7.02
C ILE A 168 -7.36 10.50 -5.85
N PRO A 169 -7.06 10.14 -4.58
CA PRO A 169 -7.61 10.81 -3.41
C PRO A 169 -7.32 12.31 -3.41
N ILE A 170 -8.35 13.10 -3.08
CA ILE A 170 -8.30 14.56 -3.00
C ILE A 170 -8.25 15.01 -1.53
N SER A 171 -8.09 16.31 -1.30
CA SER A 171 -8.05 16.86 0.07
C SER A 171 -9.28 16.48 0.88
N PHE A 172 -9.15 16.43 2.21
CA PHE A 172 -10.27 16.12 3.10
C PHE A 172 -11.51 17.01 2.82
N PRO A 173 -11.42 18.36 2.74
CA PRO A 173 -12.59 19.19 2.44
C PRO A 173 -13.23 18.89 1.08
N ALA A 174 -12.41 18.61 0.07
CA ALA A 174 -12.91 18.27 -1.27
C ALA A 174 -13.58 16.89 -1.28
N THR A 175 -13.03 15.93 -0.52
CA THR A 175 -13.62 14.59 -0.34
C THR A 175 -15.00 14.69 0.30
N VAL A 176 -15.11 15.44 1.41
CA VAL A 176 -16.39 15.66 2.11
C VAL A 176 -17.45 16.27 1.18
N THR A 177 -17.05 17.27 0.38
CA THR A 177 -17.94 17.94 -0.58
C THR A 177 -18.37 17.00 -1.70
N LYS A 178 -17.41 16.30 -2.34
CA LYS A 178 -17.66 15.43 -3.50
C LYS A 178 -18.47 14.18 -3.14
N THR A 179 -18.35 13.70 -1.90
CA THR A 179 -19.09 12.53 -1.40
C THR A 179 -20.46 12.87 -0.79
N GLY A 180 -20.82 14.16 -0.73
CA GLY A 180 -22.13 14.60 -0.26
C GLY A 180 -22.36 14.41 1.24
N LEU A 181 -21.31 14.48 2.06
CA LEU A 181 -21.40 14.39 3.52
C LEU A 181 -21.90 15.73 4.12
N THR A 182 -23.15 16.08 3.81
CA THR A 182 -23.72 17.42 4.05
C THR A 182 -23.75 17.81 5.53
N ASP A 183 -23.99 16.85 6.44
CA ASP A 183 -24.01 17.14 7.87
C ASP A 183 -22.60 17.48 8.37
N LEU A 184 -21.59 16.76 7.87
CA LEU A 184 -20.19 17.08 8.16
C LEU A 184 -19.79 18.45 7.58
N VAL A 185 -20.24 18.82 6.38
CA VAL A 185 -20.00 20.16 5.82
C VAL A 185 -20.53 21.26 6.76
N ALA A 186 -21.72 21.06 7.34
CA ALA A 186 -22.30 22.02 8.28
C ALA A 186 -21.44 22.19 9.55
N ILE A 187 -20.98 21.07 10.14
CA ILE A 187 -20.10 21.08 11.31
C ILE A 187 -18.75 21.74 10.97
N MET A 188 -18.20 21.43 9.80
CA MET A 188 -16.96 22.04 9.30
C MET A 188 -17.12 23.55 9.12
N SER A 189 -18.29 24.03 8.68
CA SER A 189 -18.58 25.46 8.59
C SER A 189 -18.60 26.13 9.97
N ILE A 190 -19.30 25.53 10.95
CA ILE A 190 -19.38 26.03 12.33
C ILE A 190 -18.00 26.07 13.00
N GLY A 191 -17.22 25.00 12.85
CA GLY A 191 -15.87 24.91 13.41
C GLY A 191 -14.80 25.71 12.65
N GLY A 192 -15.18 26.43 11.58
CA GLY A 192 -14.27 27.26 10.80
C GLY A 192 -13.30 26.50 9.90
N PHE A 193 -13.53 25.21 9.63
CA PHE A 193 -12.71 24.35 8.79
C PHE A 193 -12.79 24.68 7.30
N LEU A 194 -13.82 25.42 6.89
CA LEU A 194 -13.96 25.91 5.52
C LEU A 194 -13.43 27.33 5.37
N ASN A 195 -12.97 27.96 6.45
CA ASN A 195 -12.41 29.30 6.44
C ASN A 195 -10.89 29.24 6.26
N PRO A 196 -10.32 29.69 5.12
CA PRO A 196 -8.88 29.62 4.83
C PRO A 196 -7.99 30.30 5.88
N SER A 197 -8.53 31.23 6.67
CA SER A 197 -7.80 31.93 7.73
C SER A 197 -7.84 31.21 9.08
N SER A 198 -8.58 30.10 9.20
CA SER A 198 -8.68 29.33 10.43
C SER A 198 -7.45 28.41 10.59
N PRO A 199 -6.87 28.31 11.80
CA PRO A 199 -5.83 27.32 12.10
C PRO A 199 -6.27 25.88 11.80
N ALA A 200 -7.58 25.61 11.86
CA ALA A 200 -8.18 24.32 11.52
C ALA A 200 -7.89 23.85 10.09
N VAL A 201 -7.80 24.79 9.14
CA VAL A 201 -7.51 24.49 7.73
C VAL A 201 -6.10 23.96 7.56
N ASN A 202 -5.14 24.49 8.31
CA ASN A 202 -3.75 24.05 8.24
C ASN A 202 -3.59 22.61 8.74
N ILE A 203 -4.33 22.23 9.79
CA ILE A 203 -4.33 20.84 10.27
C ILE A 203 -4.75 19.90 9.14
N VAL A 204 -5.92 20.11 8.55
CA VAL A 204 -6.52 19.14 7.61
C VAL A 204 -5.91 19.18 6.21
N ASN A 205 -5.23 20.25 5.82
CA ASN A 205 -4.65 20.38 4.46
C ASN A 205 -3.13 20.26 4.41
N SER A 206 -2.40 20.55 5.49
CA SER A 206 -0.94 20.64 5.45
C SER A 206 -0.23 19.49 6.16
N LEU A 207 -0.86 18.90 7.19
CA LEU A 207 -0.26 17.78 7.88
C LEU A 207 -0.37 16.50 7.04
N SER A 208 0.67 15.67 7.14
CA SER A 208 0.73 14.34 6.54
C SER A 208 0.17 13.29 7.49
N ASP A 209 -0.21 12.15 6.93
CA ASP A 209 -0.54 10.93 7.66
C ASP A 209 -1.65 11.11 8.71
N LEU A 210 -2.77 11.67 8.27
CA LEU A 210 -3.91 11.95 9.13
C LEU A 210 -4.87 10.76 9.20
N THR A 211 -5.41 10.50 10.38
CA THR A 211 -6.65 9.76 10.56
C THR A 211 -7.66 10.70 11.19
N ILE A 212 -8.67 11.10 10.41
CA ILE A 212 -9.68 12.07 10.80
C ILE A 212 -10.96 11.31 11.17
N PHE A 213 -11.45 11.54 12.39
CA PHE A 213 -12.70 10.97 12.88
C PHE A 213 -13.77 12.06 12.89
N ALA A 214 -14.73 12.00 11.97
CA ALA A 214 -15.68 13.09 11.82
C ALA A 214 -17.14 12.58 11.76
N PRO A 215 -18.08 13.22 12.48
CA PRO A 215 -19.48 12.81 12.43
C PRO A 215 -20.13 13.23 11.11
N ASN A 216 -20.96 12.34 10.56
CA ASN A 216 -21.93 12.70 9.53
C ASN A 216 -23.28 12.06 9.90
N SER A 217 -24.09 12.82 10.64
CA SER A 217 -25.36 12.36 11.19
C SER A 217 -26.34 13.51 11.26
N THR A 218 -27.60 13.26 10.91
CA THR A 218 -28.65 14.29 10.86
C THR A 218 -28.86 14.96 12.22
N GLN A 219 -28.61 14.25 13.31
CA GLN A 219 -28.67 14.75 14.69
C GLN A 219 -27.61 15.82 15.01
N TYR A 220 -26.50 15.86 14.27
CA TYR A 220 -25.40 16.82 14.41
C TYR A 220 -25.29 17.77 13.21
N SER A 221 -26.36 17.91 12.43
CA SER A 221 -26.43 18.78 11.24
C SER A 221 -26.44 20.28 11.60
N ALA A 222 -26.69 21.15 10.61
CA ALA A 222 -26.76 22.61 10.79
C ALA A 222 -27.73 23.09 11.89
N GLY A 223 -28.73 22.28 12.25
CA GLY A 223 -29.67 22.60 13.33
C GLY A 223 -29.17 22.25 14.74
N TYR A 224 -28.01 21.60 14.87
CA TYR A 224 -27.48 21.18 16.16
C TYR A 224 -26.90 22.37 16.94
N THR A 225 -27.54 22.68 18.06
CA THR A 225 -27.19 23.82 18.92
C THR A 225 -26.19 23.47 20.02
N GLY A 226 -25.71 22.23 20.11
CA GLY A 226 -24.77 21.83 21.17
C GLY A 226 -23.38 22.47 21.04
N TRP A 227 -23.08 23.09 19.89
CA TRP A 227 -21.89 23.92 19.70
C TRP A 227 -22.10 25.38 20.17
N ASN A 228 -23.34 25.80 20.44
CA ASN A 228 -23.66 27.18 20.81
C ASN A 228 -23.06 27.50 22.18
N GLY A 229 -22.30 28.59 22.25
CA GLY A 229 -21.65 29.04 23.49
C GLY A 229 -20.29 28.41 23.76
N LEU A 230 -19.81 27.50 22.90
CA LEU A 230 -18.42 27.07 22.94
C LEU A 230 -17.50 28.21 22.46
N SER A 231 -16.35 28.34 23.11
CA SER A 231 -15.32 29.27 22.65
C SER A 231 -14.62 28.73 21.40
N GLN A 232 -13.90 29.60 20.68
CA GLN A 232 -13.07 29.18 19.56
C GLN A 232 -12.00 28.16 20.00
N THR A 233 -11.50 28.28 21.23
CA THR A 233 -10.54 27.35 21.83
C THR A 233 -11.16 25.97 22.04
N ASP A 234 -12.39 25.89 22.55
CA ASP A 234 -13.08 24.62 22.75
C ASP A 234 -13.34 23.90 21.42
N LEU A 235 -13.80 24.64 20.40
CA LEU A 235 -14.01 24.09 19.05
C LEU A 235 -12.70 23.57 18.45
N TYR A 236 -11.59 24.27 18.70
CA TYR A 236 -10.28 23.87 18.21
C TYR A 236 -9.74 22.63 18.95
N SER A 237 -9.90 22.52 20.28
CA SER A 237 -9.55 21.30 21.01
C SER A 237 -10.39 20.09 20.59
N ILE A 238 -11.69 20.26 20.32
CA ILE A 238 -12.54 19.18 19.80
C ILE A 238 -12.05 18.71 18.42
N LEU A 239 -11.62 19.65 17.57
CA LEU A 239 -10.98 19.34 16.31
C LEU A 239 -9.68 18.56 16.51
N GLU A 240 -8.75 19.07 17.31
CA GLU A 240 -7.47 18.43 17.56
C GLU A 240 -7.65 17.02 18.16
N TYR A 241 -8.68 16.83 18.98
CA TYR A 241 -9.06 15.52 19.53
C TYR A 241 -9.65 14.58 18.47
N SER A 242 -10.27 15.13 17.43
CA SER A 242 -10.86 14.37 16.32
C SER A 242 -9.85 13.94 15.25
N VAL A 243 -8.59 14.33 15.39
CA VAL A 243 -7.54 14.07 14.40
C VAL A 243 -6.36 13.38 15.06
N SER A 244 -5.93 12.26 14.50
CA SER A 244 -4.67 11.60 14.82
C SER A 244 -3.66 11.85 13.71
N GLN A 245 -2.41 12.13 14.07
CA GLN A 245 -1.29 12.24 13.15
C GLN A 245 -0.25 11.15 13.47
N GLY A 246 0.21 10.43 12.45
CA GLY A 246 1.14 9.31 12.59
C GLY A 246 0.77 8.19 11.62
N PRO A 247 1.08 6.91 11.88
CA PRO A 247 0.64 5.84 11.00
C PRO A 247 -0.87 5.94 10.74
N VAL A 248 -1.26 6.06 9.46
CA VAL A 248 -2.66 6.18 9.05
C VAL A 248 -3.40 4.91 9.48
N ILE A 249 -4.51 5.06 10.20
CA ILE A 249 -5.26 3.94 10.77
C ILE A 249 -6.40 3.59 9.82
N TYR A 250 -6.14 2.63 8.96
CA TYR A 250 -7.15 2.03 8.09
C TYR A 250 -7.96 0.97 8.83
N SER A 251 -9.13 0.61 8.32
CA SER A 251 -9.98 -0.42 8.96
C SER A 251 -9.34 -1.81 9.06
N SER A 252 -8.32 -2.10 8.24
CA SER A 252 -7.50 -3.32 8.36
C SER A 252 -6.74 -3.41 9.68
N ASP A 253 -6.45 -2.26 10.29
CA ASP A 253 -5.65 -2.15 11.51
C ASP A 253 -6.49 -1.91 12.76
N PHE A 254 -7.82 -1.84 12.61
CA PHE A 254 -8.73 -1.67 13.74
C PHE A 254 -8.62 -2.86 14.70
N LYS A 255 -8.29 -2.56 15.96
CA LYS A 255 -8.12 -3.55 17.03
C LYS A 255 -8.73 -3.02 18.30
N ASN A 256 -9.47 -3.88 19.00
CA ASN A 256 -10.06 -3.56 20.28
C ASN A 256 -8.99 -3.11 21.30
N GLY A 257 -9.29 -2.06 22.05
CA GLY A 257 -8.41 -1.49 23.09
C GLY A 257 -7.27 -0.63 22.57
N THR A 258 -7.18 -0.37 21.25
CA THR A 258 -6.12 0.48 20.68
C THR A 258 -6.24 1.91 21.21
N LYS A 259 -5.12 2.47 21.66
CA LYS A 259 -5.02 3.89 22.03
C LYS A 259 -4.57 4.69 20.82
N ILE A 260 -5.36 5.70 20.48
CA ILE A 260 -5.16 6.55 19.31
C ILE A 260 -4.64 7.91 19.81
N PRO A 261 -3.38 8.26 19.53
CA PRO A 261 -2.85 9.58 19.89
C PRO A 261 -3.51 10.66 19.03
N THR A 262 -4.12 11.67 19.66
CA THR A 262 -4.75 12.79 18.96
C THR A 262 -3.85 14.02 18.98
N LEU A 263 -4.14 15.02 18.14
CA LEU A 263 -3.42 16.30 18.15
C LEU A 263 -3.63 17.10 19.44
N ASP A 264 -4.74 16.87 20.15
CA ASP A 264 -5.04 17.49 21.45
C ASP A 264 -4.22 16.85 22.60
N ARG A 265 -3.30 15.93 22.27
CA ARG A 265 -2.38 15.22 23.19
C ARG A 265 -3.07 14.30 24.19
N ILE A 266 -4.39 14.14 24.09
CA ILE A 266 -5.19 13.16 24.82
C ILE A 266 -5.47 11.98 23.89
N SER A 267 -5.31 10.75 24.35
CA SER A 267 -5.57 9.58 23.49
C SER A 267 -7.04 9.16 23.52
N ALA A 268 -7.64 8.98 22.34
CA ALA A 268 -8.91 8.30 22.17
C ALA A 268 -8.74 6.77 22.25
N THR A 269 -9.82 6.03 22.47
CA THR A 269 -9.78 4.56 22.57
C THR A 269 -10.65 3.90 21.51
N MET A 270 -10.04 3.05 20.68
CA MET A 270 -10.79 2.15 19.80
C MET A 270 -11.38 1.00 20.63
N THR A 271 -12.68 0.82 20.57
CA THR A 271 -13.39 -0.28 21.24
C THR A 271 -14.17 -1.09 20.22
N GLU A 272 -14.02 -2.42 20.27
CA GLU A 272 -14.87 -3.34 19.51
C GLU A 272 -16.00 -3.83 20.42
N LEU A 273 -17.24 -3.63 19.98
CA LEU A 273 -18.43 -4.12 20.66
C LEU A 273 -19.41 -4.67 19.62
N ASP A 274 -19.87 -5.91 19.80
CA ASP A 274 -20.83 -6.59 18.93
C ASP A 274 -20.45 -6.58 17.43
N GLY A 275 -19.16 -6.69 17.11
CA GLY A 275 -18.63 -6.67 15.75
C GLY A 275 -18.58 -5.28 15.10
N GLN A 276 -18.87 -4.23 15.87
CA GLN A 276 -18.76 -2.84 15.46
C GLN A 276 -17.59 -2.16 16.18
N PHE A 277 -17.00 -1.16 15.52
CA PHE A 277 -15.89 -0.39 16.07
C PHE A 277 -16.35 1.00 16.46
N TYR A 278 -15.92 1.42 17.64
CA TYR A 278 -16.19 2.71 18.24
C TYR A 278 -14.89 3.42 18.53
N VAL A 279 -14.89 4.75 18.40
CA VAL A 279 -13.85 5.60 18.98
C VAL A 279 -14.45 6.29 20.18
N ASP A 280 -13.94 5.97 21.36
CA ASP A 280 -14.58 6.21 22.65
C ASP A 280 -16.02 5.67 22.65
N THR A 281 -17.02 6.56 22.60
CA THR A 281 -18.45 6.21 22.58
C THR A 281 -19.09 6.36 21.20
N SER A 282 -18.38 6.91 20.21
CA SER A 282 -18.91 7.18 18.87
C SER A 282 -18.70 6.00 17.94
N LEU A 283 -19.77 5.52 17.31
CA LEU A 283 -19.75 4.40 16.36
C LEU A 283 -19.14 4.84 15.02
N ILE A 284 -18.21 4.04 14.48
CA ILE A 284 -17.72 4.22 13.11
C ILE A 284 -18.74 3.64 12.12
N LYS A 285 -19.49 4.51 11.45
CA LYS A 285 -20.55 4.17 10.49
C LYS A 285 -20.00 3.82 9.11
N THR A 286 -19.06 4.62 8.62
CA THR A 286 -18.43 4.40 7.31
C THR A 286 -16.94 4.50 7.48
N ARG A 287 -16.23 3.52 6.91
CA ARG A 287 -14.77 3.41 7.04
C ARG A 287 -14.08 3.87 5.77
N ASP A 288 -12.86 4.36 5.94
CA ASP A 288 -11.84 4.49 4.92
C ASP A 288 -12.22 5.35 3.69
N TYR A 289 -12.60 6.60 3.92
CA TYR A 289 -12.51 7.59 2.85
C TYR A 289 -11.05 8.00 2.68
N LEU A 290 -10.38 7.49 1.66
CA LEU A 290 -9.01 7.88 1.34
C LEU A 290 -8.97 9.36 0.95
N THR A 291 -8.08 10.13 1.59
CA THR A 291 -7.80 11.54 1.29
C THR A 291 -6.35 11.69 0.83
N SER A 292 -6.02 12.83 0.23
CA SER A 292 -4.66 13.08 -0.27
C SER A 292 -3.60 12.96 0.83
N ASN A 293 -3.94 13.24 2.09
CA ASN A 293 -3.03 13.23 3.24
C ASN A 293 -3.37 12.22 4.33
N GLY A 294 -4.23 11.24 4.04
CA GLY A 294 -4.57 10.20 5.02
C GLY A 294 -5.93 9.56 4.78
N VAL A 295 -6.71 9.40 5.85
CA VAL A 295 -8.00 8.72 5.82
C VAL A 295 -9.04 9.42 6.70
N LEU A 296 -10.27 9.42 6.23
CA LEU A 296 -11.45 9.88 6.96
C LEU A 296 -12.33 8.68 7.37
N GLN A 297 -12.60 8.60 8.68
CA GLN A 297 -13.51 7.65 9.31
C GLN A 297 -14.78 8.39 9.76
N ILE A 298 -15.94 7.96 9.28
CA ILE A 298 -17.21 8.62 9.56
C ILE A 298 -17.84 8.07 10.84
N LEU A 299 -18.13 8.96 11.77
CA LEU A 299 -18.76 8.66 13.04
C LEU A 299 -20.27 8.95 13.04
N ASP A 300 -21.00 8.35 13.97
CA ASP A 300 -22.37 8.72 14.30
C ASP A 300 -22.48 9.99 15.14
N SER A 301 -21.43 10.28 15.94
CA SER A 301 -21.39 11.36 16.91
C SER A 301 -20.01 12.01 16.99
N PRO A 302 -19.92 13.33 17.27
CA PRO A 302 -18.65 14.01 17.46
C PRO A 302 -17.90 13.42 18.65
N LEU A 303 -16.57 13.40 18.57
CA LEU A 303 -15.74 13.09 19.72
C LEU A 303 -15.74 14.26 20.71
N ASN A 304 -15.53 13.96 21.99
CA ASN A 304 -15.48 14.95 23.05
C ASN A 304 -14.26 14.70 23.97
N PRO A 305 -13.30 15.64 24.04
CA PRO A 305 -12.09 15.49 24.85
C PRO A 305 -12.38 15.44 26.36
N ASN A 306 -13.56 15.85 26.82
CA ASN A 306 -13.94 15.80 28.25
C ASN A 306 -14.54 14.46 28.69
N THR A 307 -14.84 13.56 27.75
CA THR A 307 -15.47 12.26 28.03
C THR A 307 -14.61 11.09 27.56
N THR A 308 -13.28 11.30 27.53
CA THR A 308 -12.33 10.28 27.06
C THR A 308 -12.43 8.98 27.86
N GLY A 309 -12.28 7.85 27.17
CA GLY A 309 -12.28 6.53 27.81
C GLY A 309 -13.64 6.05 28.35
N GLN A 310 -14.72 6.79 28.12
CA GLN A 310 -16.06 6.24 28.28
C GLN A 310 -16.27 5.09 27.30
N GLN A 311 -16.81 3.97 27.79
CA GLN A 311 -17.11 2.82 26.95
C GLN A 311 -18.50 2.97 26.32
N PRO A 312 -18.70 2.46 25.09
CA PRO A 312 -20.03 2.35 24.50
C PRO A 312 -20.95 1.58 25.45
N PHE A 313 -22.20 2.02 25.56
CA PHE A 313 -23.18 1.35 26.41
C PHE A 313 -23.44 -0.07 25.87
N THR A 314 -23.23 -1.07 26.70
CA THR A 314 -23.72 -2.43 26.42
C THR A 314 -25.23 -2.45 26.68
N THR A 315 -26.03 -2.86 25.70
CA THR A 315 -27.40 -3.26 26.02
C THR A 315 -27.28 -4.59 26.77
N PRO A 316 -27.77 -4.74 28.02
CA PRO A 316 -27.67 -6.00 28.71
C PRO A 316 -28.40 -7.07 27.90
N ALA A 317 -27.68 -8.12 27.50
CA ALA A 317 -28.30 -9.32 26.97
C ALA A 317 -29.40 -9.77 27.94
N PRO A 318 -30.62 -10.13 27.46
CA PRO A 318 -31.67 -10.57 28.35
C PRO A 318 -31.14 -11.76 29.15
N SER A 319 -31.14 -11.63 30.47
CA SER A 319 -30.65 -12.66 31.38
C SER A 319 -31.48 -13.92 31.19
N SER A 320 -30.95 -14.91 30.45
CA SER A 320 -31.52 -16.25 30.45
C SER A 320 -31.18 -16.89 31.79
N SER A 321 -32.16 -16.83 32.70
CA SER A 321 -32.17 -17.56 33.94
C SER A 321 -31.95 -19.05 33.67
N SER A 322 -31.04 -19.66 34.42
CA SER A 322 -30.72 -21.07 34.34
C SER A 322 -31.93 -21.96 34.62
N ARG A 323 -32.22 -22.92 33.73
CA ARG A 323 -32.98 -24.13 34.07
C ARG A 323 -32.50 -25.36 33.29
N SER A 324 -31.85 -26.23 34.06
CA SER A 324 -31.80 -27.71 34.01
C SER A 324 -31.59 -28.46 32.68
N LYS A 325 -30.50 -29.22 32.69
CA LYS A 325 -30.20 -30.48 31.97
C LYS A 325 -31.37 -31.16 31.25
N GLY A 326 -31.17 -31.39 29.96
CA GLY A 326 -31.75 -32.48 29.17
C GLY A 326 -30.74 -32.94 28.13
N LEU A 327 -30.24 -34.17 28.28
CA LEU A 327 -29.37 -34.83 27.30
C LEU A 327 -30.26 -35.43 26.21
N SER A 328 -29.96 -35.19 24.93
CA SER A 328 -30.41 -36.06 23.84
C SER A 328 -29.32 -36.20 22.79
N THR A 329 -28.84 -37.43 22.69
CA THR A 329 -28.05 -38.05 21.63
C THR A 329 -28.86 -38.24 20.35
N ALA A 330 -28.36 -37.73 19.23
CA ALA A 330 -28.48 -38.29 17.87
C ALA A 330 -27.50 -37.46 17.00
N ALA A 331 -26.34 -37.97 16.57
CA ALA A 331 -26.14 -38.90 15.45
C ALA A 331 -26.89 -38.42 14.19
N GLY A 332 -26.29 -38.17 13.04
CA GLY A 332 -24.95 -38.39 12.52
C GLY A 332 -24.99 -38.17 10.99
N ALA A 333 -23.81 -38.10 10.37
CA ALA A 333 -23.55 -38.05 8.93
C ALA A 333 -23.99 -36.75 8.20
N GLY A 334 -23.24 -36.19 7.25
CA GLY A 334 -22.28 -36.86 6.37
C GLY A 334 -20.97 -36.11 6.12
N ILE A 335 -19.91 -36.91 6.06
CA ILE A 335 -18.68 -36.68 5.33
C ILE A 335 -19.00 -36.74 3.83
N GLY A 336 -18.42 -35.84 3.02
CA GLY A 336 -18.63 -35.86 1.58
C GLY A 336 -17.82 -34.84 0.78
N ILE A 337 -16.49 -34.93 0.87
CA ILE A 337 -15.42 -34.60 -0.11
C ILE A 337 -15.71 -33.57 -1.23
N GLY A 338 -14.89 -32.52 -1.24
CA GLY A 338 -14.52 -31.75 -2.43
C GLY A 338 -13.02 -31.45 -2.44
N ILE A 339 -12.20 -32.46 -2.70
CA ILE A 339 -10.77 -32.30 -3.03
C ILE A 339 -10.68 -31.49 -4.32
N GLY A 340 -10.25 -30.23 -4.21
CA GLY A 340 -10.11 -29.35 -5.38
C GLY A 340 -9.29 -28.07 -5.23
N ALA A 341 -8.75 -27.75 -4.03
CA ALA A 341 -8.06 -26.47 -3.81
C ALA A 341 -6.62 -26.58 -3.26
N ILE A 342 -6.13 -27.77 -2.88
CA ILE A 342 -4.82 -27.90 -2.22
C ILE A 342 -3.66 -28.00 -3.23
N VAL A 343 -3.91 -28.39 -4.48
CA VAL A 343 -2.84 -28.57 -5.48
C VAL A 343 -2.43 -27.25 -6.16
N LEU A 344 -3.33 -26.27 -6.28
CA LEU A 344 -3.01 -24.95 -6.88
C LEU A 344 -2.46 -23.96 -5.84
N GLY A 345 -3.05 -23.88 -4.64
CA GLY A 345 -2.55 -23.01 -3.56
C GLY A 345 -1.19 -23.45 -3.01
N GLY A 346 -0.95 -24.77 -2.91
CA GLY A 346 0.34 -25.31 -2.51
C GLY A 346 1.46 -25.01 -3.52
N ALA A 347 1.17 -25.10 -4.82
CA ALA A 347 2.14 -24.78 -5.87
C ALA A 347 2.45 -23.27 -5.93
N LEU A 348 1.45 -22.40 -5.78
CA LEU A 348 1.59 -20.94 -5.74
C LEU A 348 2.46 -20.48 -4.55
N ILE A 349 2.17 -20.98 -3.35
CA ILE A 349 2.94 -20.65 -2.13
C ILE A 349 4.37 -21.20 -2.24
N THR A 350 4.53 -22.42 -2.77
CA THR A 350 5.86 -23.04 -2.93
C THR A 350 6.70 -22.30 -3.98
N ALA A 351 6.10 -21.85 -5.09
CA ALA A 351 6.78 -21.06 -6.12
C ALA A 351 7.23 -19.69 -5.60
N LEU A 352 6.35 -18.97 -4.88
CA LEU A 352 6.69 -17.69 -4.23
C LEU A 352 7.76 -17.87 -3.14
N TYR A 353 7.70 -18.94 -2.36
CA TYR A 353 8.70 -19.28 -1.34
C TYR A 353 10.07 -19.61 -1.97
N ILE A 354 10.10 -20.41 -3.04
CA ILE A 354 11.35 -20.74 -3.75
C ILE A 354 11.95 -19.48 -4.42
N ARG A 355 11.11 -18.58 -4.97
CA ARG A 355 11.55 -17.34 -5.63
C ARG A 355 12.12 -16.33 -4.63
N THR A 356 11.46 -16.13 -3.49
CA THR A 356 11.95 -15.27 -2.40
C THR A 356 13.24 -15.81 -1.78
N LYS A 357 13.36 -17.14 -1.63
CA LYS A 357 14.60 -17.79 -1.16
C LYS A 357 15.75 -17.66 -2.16
N ARG A 358 15.51 -17.85 -3.46
CA ARG A 358 16.53 -17.67 -4.53
C ARG A 358 17.01 -16.23 -4.63
N ARG A 359 16.12 -15.23 -4.53
CA ARG A 359 16.52 -13.81 -4.49
C ARG A 359 17.37 -13.48 -3.27
N ARG A 360 17.03 -13.99 -2.07
CA ARG A 360 17.88 -13.84 -0.87
C ARG A 360 19.25 -14.50 -1.02
N GLN A 361 19.33 -15.63 -1.71
CA GLN A 361 20.61 -16.31 -1.98
C GLN A 361 21.45 -15.56 -3.03
N LEU A 362 20.82 -14.98 -4.06
CA LEU A 362 21.50 -14.16 -5.05
C LEU A 362 21.97 -12.82 -4.47
N ILE A 363 21.19 -12.19 -3.59
CA ILE A 363 21.61 -11.00 -2.84
C ILE A 363 22.76 -11.34 -1.89
N ARG A 364 22.76 -12.53 -1.25
CA ARG A 364 23.90 -13.00 -0.43
C ARG A 364 25.15 -13.42 -1.24
N LEU A 365 24.99 -13.69 -2.53
CA LEU A 365 26.11 -13.93 -3.46
C LEU A 365 26.62 -12.61 -4.07
N ALA A 366 25.77 -11.57 -4.13
CA ALA A 366 26.13 -10.23 -4.59
C ALA A 366 26.66 -9.33 -3.45
N GLU A 367 26.19 -9.53 -2.22
CA GLU A 367 26.75 -8.98 -0.98
C GLU A 367 27.74 -10.01 -0.41
N GLY A 368 28.96 -9.97 -0.96
CA GLY A 368 30.08 -10.72 -0.41
C GLY A 368 30.28 -10.37 1.07
N ASN A 369 30.04 -11.37 1.92
CA ASN A 369 30.44 -11.40 3.32
C ASN A 369 31.96 -11.18 3.40
N THR A 370 32.37 -10.01 3.88
CA THR A 370 33.75 -9.77 4.32
C THR A 370 34.01 -10.60 5.57
N GLY A 371 34.65 -11.77 5.43
CA GLY A 371 35.01 -12.55 6.62
C GLY A 371 35.74 -13.86 6.43
N ASP A 372 35.64 -14.55 5.30
CA ASP A 372 36.30 -15.85 5.14
C ASP A 372 37.49 -15.79 4.16
N PRO A 373 38.66 -16.35 4.52
CA PRO A 373 39.79 -16.45 3.61
C PRO A 373 39.46 -17.40 2.44
N PRO A 374 40.00 -17.14 1.25
CA PRO A 374 39.61 -17.86 0.04
C PRO A 374 39.95 -19.36 0.15
N PRO A 375 39.11 -20.25 -0.44
CA PRO A 375 39.40 -21.68 -0.45
C PRO A 375 40.69 -21.96 -1.25
N ARG A 376 41.60 -22.72 -0.64
CA ARG A 376 42.73 -23.33 -1.33
C ARG A 376 42.22 -24.49 -2.17
N TYR A 377 42.40 -24.40 -3.48
CA TYR A 377 42.22 -25.53 -4.38
C TYR A 377 43.58 -26.24 -4.52
N GLU A 378 43.79 -27.33 -3.78
CA GLU A 378 44.87 -28.26 -4.08
C GLU A 378 44.43 -29.14 -5.26
N LEU A 379 45.19 -29.08 -6.35
CA LEU A 379 45.05 -29.98 -7.48
C LEU A 379 45.59 -31.36 -7.06
N ASP A 380 44.68 -32.27 -6.73
CA ASP A 380 44.99 -33.68 -6.53
C ASP A 380 45.28 -34.34 -7.89
N THR A 381 46.56 -34.37 -8.29
CA THR A 381 47.00 -35.03 -9.51
C THR A 381 47.11 -36.54 -9.27
N LYS A 382 45.98 -37.25 -9.40
CA LYS A 382 46.05 -38.69 -9.66
C LYS A 382 46.74 -38.93 -11.00
N ALA A 383 47.89 -39.60 -10.91
CA ALA A 383 48.69 -40.06 -12.03
C ALA A 383 47.85 -40.83 -13.07
N LEU A 384 47.93 -40.38 -14.31
CA LEU A 384 47.64 -41.18 -15.50
C LEU A 384 48.98 -41.41 -16.20
N ASP A 385 49.48 -42.62 -16.09
CA ASP A 385 50.59 -43.12 -16.88
C ASP A 385 50.24 -43.07 -18.37
N ALA A 386 51.02 -42.32 -19.15
CA ALA A 386 51.18 -42.54 -20.57
C ALA A 386 52.54 -42.02 -21.02
N SER A 387 53.53 -42.92 -21.03
CA SER A 387 54.80 -42.75 -21.72
C SER A 387 54.58 -42.63 -23.23
N GLY A 388 55.21 -41.68 -23.91
CA GLY A 388 55.27 -41.74 -25.37
C GLY A 388 55.66 -40.48 -26.14
N ALA A 389 56.90 -40.00 -25.93
CA ALA A 389 57.80 -39.42 -26.93
C ALA A 389 57.29 -38.45 -28.04
N ARG A 390 57.94 -37.27 -28.02
CA ARG A 390 58.53 -36.51 -29.15
C ARG A 390 57.64 -36.02 -30.31
N GLY A 391 57.57 -34.70 -30.45
CA GLY A 391 57.33 -34.03 -31.73
C GLY A 391 57.14 -32.53 -31.59
N MET A 392 58.08 -31.76 -32.15
CA MET A 392 58.15 -30.29 -32.12
C MET A 392 56.92 -29.60 -32.74
N ASN A 393 56.40 -28.57 -32.05
CA ASN A 393 56.21 -27.22 -32.60
C ASN A 393 55.59 -26.30 -31.53
N ALA A 394 56.28 -25.21 -31.21
CA ALA A 394 55.78 -24.18 -30.31
C ALA A 394 54.76 -23.28 -31.05
N PRO A 395 53.59 -22.98 -30.45
CA PRO A 395 52.76 -21.85 -30.83
C PRO A 395 52.81 -20.72 -29.78
N HIS A 396 52.68 -19.49 -30.27
CA HIS A 396 52.81 -18.21 -29.58
C HIS A 396 51.79 -17.97 -28.45
N THR A 397 52.21 -17.26 -27.40
CA THR A 397 51.33 -16.66 -26.40
C THR A 397 50.91 -15.26 -26.87
N GLN A 398 49.63 -15.07 -27.18
CA GLN A 398 49.02 -13.73 -27.26
C GLN A 398 48.66 -13.27 -25.84
N VAL A 399 49.18 -12.11 -25.44
CA VAL A 399 48.77 -11.41 -24.22
C VAL A 399 47.58 -10.53 -24.58
N PHE A 400 46.40 -10.81 -24.01
CA PHE A 400 45.27 -9.89 -24.04
C PHE A 400 45.31 -9.05 -22.76
N GLU A 401 45.58 -7.75 -22.90
CA GLU A 401 45.53 -6.80 -21.81
C GLU A 401 44.08 -6.33 -21.62
N ILE A 402 43.40 -6.89 -20.62
CA ILE A 402 42.02 -6.53 -20.29
C ILE A 402 42.05 -5.23 -19.49
N HIS A 403 41.66 -4.12 -20.11
CA HIS A 403 41.46 -2.85 -19.40
C HIS A 403 40.18 -2.95 -18.53
N ALA A 404 40.33 -2.85 -17.22
CA ALA A 404 39.20 -2.62 -16.32
C ALA A 404 38.68 -1.17 -16.50
N PRO A 405 37.36 -0.94 -16.45
CA PRO A 405 36.83 0.43 -16.48
C PRO A 405 37.27 1.21 -15.22
N PRO A 406 37.52 2.53 -15.33
CA PRO A 406 37.93 3.34 -14.19
C PRO A 406 36.81 3.42 -13.15
N LYS A 407 37.18 3.23 -11.88
CA LYS A 407 36.31 3.40 -10.71
C LYS A 407 35.92 4.88 -10.60
N PRO A 408 34.66 5.24 -10.32
CA PRO A 408 34.29 6.64 -10.05
C PRO A 408 34.98 7.13 -8.77
N PRO A 409 35.40 8.41 -8.70
CA PRO A 409 36.05 8.98 -7.53
C PRO A 409 35.09 9.05 -6.33
N SER A 410 35.64 8.85 -5.14
CA SER A 410 34.91 9.00 -3.88
C SER A 410 34.44 10.45 -3.70
N PRO A 411 33.26 10.73 -3.11
CA PRO A 411 32.80 12.09 -2.81
C PRO A 411 33.70 12.90 -1.87
N LEU A 412 34.79 12.31 -1.37
CA LEU A 412 35.71 12.87 -0.38
C LEU A 412 37.13 13.08 -0.92
N GLU A 413 37.32 12.95 -2.24
CA GLU A 413 38.61 13.16 -2.90
C GLU A 413 38.67 14.58 -3.47
N ILE A 414 39.42 15.46 -2.80
CA ILE A 414 39.83 16.77 -3.33
C ILE A 414 41.36 16.73 -3.42
N ASP A 415 41.90 16.93 -4.63
CA ASP A 415 43.34 16.98 -4.94
C ASP A 415 44.14 15.68 -4.69
N GLY A 416 43.51 14.51 -4.84
CA GLY A 416 44.23 13.22 -4.89
C GLY A 416 44.88 12.77 -3.57
N ILE A 417 44.44 13.34 -2.43
CA ILE A 417 44.87 12.91 -1.10
C ILE A 417 43.64 12.54 -0.27
N GLU A 418 43.55 11.27 0.13
CA GLU A 418 42.51 10.75 1.03
C GLU A 418 42.76 11.24 2.46
N ARG A 419 41.93 12.17 2.96
CA ARG A 419 42.03 12.66 4.34
C ARG A 419 41.20 11.78 5.27
N SER A 420 41.86 11.15 6.24
CA SER A 420 41.21 10.34 7.28
C SER A 420 40.35 11.21 8.21
N ARG A 421 39.20 10.67 8.61
CA ARG A 421 38.24 11.29 9.53
C ARG A 421 38.84 11.35 10.94
N ILE A 422 39.07 12.55 11.48
CA ILE A 422 39.26 12.75 12.93
C ILE A 422 37.88 12.96 13.55
N SER A 423 37.39 11.96 14.28
CA SER A 423 36.23 12.09 15.15
C SER A 423 36.69 12.62 16.52
N VAL A 424 36.31 13.86 16.85
CA VAL A 424 36.44 14.40 18.22
C VAL A 424 35.13 14.13 18.95
N THR A 425 35.17 13.23 19.93
CA THR A 425 34.10 13.05 20.91
C THR A 425 34.29 14.09 22.01
N ILE A 426 33.32 14.99 22.17
CA ILE A 426 33.26 15.88 23.33
C ILE A 426 32.32 15.23 24.34
N GLU A 427 32.87 14.68 25.42
CA GLU A 427 32.09 14.31 26.62
C GLU A 427 31.93 15.55 27.51
N GLY A 428 30.69 15.98 27.74
CA GLY A 428 30.38 17.06 28.69
C GLY A 428 28.99 17.67 28.51
N THR A 429 28.31 17.91 29.62
CA THR A 429 26.96 18.51 29.70
C THR A 429 26.94 19.94 29.14
N PRO A 430 25.96 20.33 28.29
CA PRO A 430 25.94 21.67 27.70
C PRO A 430 25.67 22.75 28.76
N PRO A 431 26.41 23.89 28.75
CA PRO A 431 26.10 25.03 29.60
C PRO A 431 24.83 25.75 29.11
N ARG A 432 24.03 26.21 30.06
CA ARG A 432 22.84 27.04 29.85
C ARG A 432 23.25 28.45 29.40
N HIS A 433 22.46 29.01 28.48
CA HIS A 433 22.41 30.42 28.06
C HIS A 433 23.60 30.97 27.27
N LEU A 434 23.38 31.24 25.98
CA LEU A 434 23.93 32.40 25.28
C LEU A 434 22.92 32.84 24.22
N GLY A 435 22.27 33.99 24.46
CA GLY A 435 21.35 34.62 23.53
C GLY A 435 22.11 35.32 22.40
N PHE A 436 21.56 35.27 21.19
CA PHE A 436 22.01 36.10 20.08
C PHE A 436 20.96 37.16 19.79
N GLN A 437 21.34 38.42 20.03
CA GLN A 437 20.72 39.59 19.43
C GLN A 437 21.11 39.66 17.96
N ALA A 438 20.12 39.73 17.07
CA ALA A 438 20.34 40.20 15.70
C ALA A 438 20.43 41.73 15.72
N ARG A 439 21.49 42.29 15.13
CA ARG A 439 21.52 43.68 14.67
C ARG A 439 21.19 43.69 13.17
N TYR A 440 20.40 44.69 12.80
CA TYR A 440 19.73 44.96 11.52
C TYR A 440 20.54 44.67 10.26
#